data_AF-A0A8C0UU87-F1
#
_entry.id   AF-A0A8C0UU87-F1
#
_cell.length_a   1.000
_cell.length_b   1.000
_cell.length_c   1.000
_cell.angle_alpha   90.00
_cell.angle_beta   90.00
_cell.angle_gamma   90.00
#
_symmetry.space_group_name_H-M   'P 1'
#
loop_
_entity.id
_entity.type
_entity.pdbx_description
1 polymer ?
#
loop_
_entity_poly.entity_id
_entity_poly.type
_entity_poly.pdbx_seq_one_letter_code
_entity_poly.pdbx_strand_id
1 'polypeptide(L)'
;MLPSLKTAFTLLSLIQLISSRAVTPSPQQTLKEVILLIQQLNSGAQVPCNDTRVAQVAFTDRKLPDQELLCQADMALTRVTSCKETYEPLITNLKRLHGKKKCFLRDENEIYLRHFLPALGNFTQGMYRHRGSLATQ
;
A
#
# COMPACT_ATOMS: atom_id res chain seq x y z
N MET A 1 9.01 57.04 -7.97
CA MET A 1 10.02 55.96 -7.82
C MET A 1 9.27 54.69 -7.45
N LEU A 2 9.12 53.73 -8.38
CA LEU A 2 8.45 52.46 -8.10
C LEU A 2 9.43 51.52 -7.37
N PRO A 3 9.09 50.98 -6.19
CA PRO A 3 9.94 50.02 -5.52
C PRO A 3 9.93 48.68 -6.28
N SER A 4 11.09 48.36 -6.83
CA SER A 4 11.68 47.03 -7.07
C SER A 4 10.72 45.84 -7.31
N LEU A 5 10.46 45.54 -8.58
CA LEU A 5 9.88 44.25 -9.04
C LEU A 5 10.74 43.02 -8.67
N LYS A 6 12.00 43.19 -8.22
CA LYS A 6 12.93 42.08 -7.99
C LYS A 6 12.65 41.28 -6.72
N THR A 7 11.98 41.86 -5.72
CA THR A 7 11.66 41.16 -4.46
C THR A 7 10.40 40.28 -4.55
N ALA A 8 9.53 40.51 -5.54
CA ALA A 8 8.37 39.65 -5.77
C ALA A 8 8.77 38.28 -6.35
N PHE A 9 9.77 38.24 -7.23
CA PHE A 9 10.22 36.99 -7.86
C PHE A 9 10.94 36.04 -6.90
N THR A 10 11.66 36.55 -5.88
CA THR A 10 12.33 35.68 -4.89
C THR A 10 11.34 35.01 -3.95
N LEU A 11 10.23 35.68 -3.59
CA LEU A 11 9.19 35.12 -2.75
C LEU A 11 8.43 33.98 -3.45
N LEU A 12 8.12 34.14 -4.75
CA LEU A 12 7.46 33.11 -5.56
C LEU A 12 8.33 31.85 -5.72
N SER A 13 9.64 32.01 -5.90
CA SER A 13 10.59 30.89 -6.00
C SER A 13 10.67 30.07 -4.71
N LEU A 14 10.60 30.71 -3.54
CA LEU A 14 10.57 30.03 -2.23
C LEU A 14 9.29 29.22 -2.03
N ILE A 15 8.13 29.73 -2.44
CA ILE A 15 6.84 29.02 -2.33
C ILE A 15 6.83 27.78 -3.24
N GLN A 16 7.34 27.87 -4.48
CA GLN A 16 7.44 26.71 -5.37
C GLN A 16 8.41 25.64 -4.84
N LEU A 17 9.46 26.04 -4.13
CA LEU A 17 10.42 25.12 -3.54
C LEU A 17 9.81 24.34 -2.35
N ILE A 18 8.92 24.95 -1.57
CA ILE A 18 8.23 24.28 -0.46
C ILE A 18 7.13 23.34 -1.00
N SER A 19 6.45 23.73 -2.08
CA SER A 19 5.36 22.95 -2.69
C SER A 19 5.84 21.73 -3.51
N SER A 20 7.13 21.65 -3.84
CA SER A 20 7.69 20.54 -4.65
C SER A 20 8.22 19.37 -3.82
N ARG A 21 8.23 19.46 -2.48
CA ARG A 21 8.54 18.32 -1.62
C ARG A 21 7.38 17.33 -1.67
N ALA A 22 7.53 16.27 -2.45
CA ALA A 22 6.68 15.10 -2.35
C ALA A 22 6.74 14.59 -0.90
N VAL A 23 5.67 14.84 -0.14
CA VAL A 23 5.52 14.32 1.21
C VAL A 23 5.33 12.82 1.07
N THR A 24 6.35 12.04 1.39
CA THR A 24 6.22 10.59 1.45
C THR A 24 5.28 10.25 2.61
N PRO A 25 4.18 9.51 2.38
CA PRO A 25 3.25 9.17 3.44
C PRO A 25 3.97 8.31 4.49
N SER A 26 3.64 8.55 5.75
CA SER A 26 4.17 7.73 6.84
C SER A 26 3.70 6.29 6.70
N PRO A 27 4.42 5.28 7.23
CA PRO A 27 3.96 3.89 7.18
C PRO A 27 2.55 3.69 7.75
N GLN A 28 2.15 4.52 8.74
CA GLN A 28 0.83 4.46 9.33
C GLN A 28 -0.26 5.03 8.40
N GLN A 29 0.04 6.13 7.67
CA GLN A 29 -0.85 6.66 6.63
C GLN A 29 -1.01 5.65 5.50
N THR A 30 0.09 5.07 5.02
CA THR A 30 0.07 4.05 3.95
C THR A 30 -0.71 2.81 4.38
N LEU A 31 -0.57 2.34 5.63
CA LEU A 31 -1.40 1.23 6.16
C LEU A 31 -2.90 1.58 6.18
N LYS A 32 -3.25 2.81 6.59
CA LYS A 32 -4.64 3.29 6.57
C LYS A 32 -5.20 3.26 5.15
N GLU A 33 -4.44 3.75 4.17
CA GLU A 33 -4.84 3.72 2.76
C GLU A 33 -5.04 2.29 2.24
N VAL A 34 -4.13 1.37 2.56
CA VAL A 34 -4.27 -0.06 2.20
C VAL A 34 -5.58 -0.65 2.74
N ILE A 35 -5.89 -0.39 4.02
CA ILE A 35 -7.12 -0.89 4.66
C ILE A 35 -8.36 -0.33 3.94
N LEU A 36 -8.37 0.98 3.66
CA LEU A 36 -9.49 1.63 2.96
C LEU A 36 -9.68 1.10 1.53
N LEU A 37 -8.59 0.91 0.79
CA LEU A 37 -8.63 0.35 -0.56
C LEU A 37 -9.19 -1.09 -0.54
N ILE A 38 -8.74 -1.92 0.40
CA ILE A 38 -9.25 -3.30 0.53
C ILE A 38 -10.74 -3.30 0.90
N GLN A 39 -11.17 -2.41 1.80
CA GLN A 39 -12.58 -2.26 2.14
C GLN A 39 -13.42 -1.87 0.91
N GLN A 40 -12.94 -0.91 0.11
CA GLN A 40 -13.61 -0.49 -1.12
C GLN A 40 -13.69 -1.62 -2.16
N LEU A 41 -12.62 -2.40 -2.32
CA LEU A 41 -12.60 -3.54 -3.25
C LEU A 41 -13.55 -4.67 -2.83
N ASN A 42 -13.81 -4.81 -1.52
CA ASN A 42 -14.68 -5.82 -0.95
C ASN A 42 -16.14 -5.36 -0.75
N SER A 43 -16.45 -4.07 -0.88
CA SER A 43 -17.80 -3.53 -0.63
C SER A 43 -18.73 -3.60 -1.85
N GLY A 44 -18.18 -3.86 -3.05
CA GLY A 44 -18.98 -4.06 -4.26
C GLY A 44 -19.78 -5.37 -4.23
N ALA A 45 -20.74 -5.50 -5.15
CA ALA A 45 -21.51 -6.74 -5.30
C ALA A 45 -20.61 -7.96 -5.59
N GLN A 46 -19.46 -7.73 -6.24
CA GLN A 46 -18.40 -8.71 -6.44
C GLN A 46 -17.04 -8.02 -6.39
N VAL A 47 -16.03 -8.76 -5.90
CA VAL A 47 -14.63 -8.33 -5.96
C VAL A 47 -14.19 -8.29 -7.43
N PRO A 48 -13.48 -7.24 -7.91
CA PRO A 48 -12.91 -7.23 -9.26
C PRO A 48 -12.06 -8.49 -9.51
N CYS A 49 -12.26 -9.17 -10.64
CA CYS A 49 -11.60 -10.45 -10.91
C CYS A 49 -11.77 -11.52 -9.79
N ASN A 50 -12.94 -11.58 -9.16
CA ASN A 50 -13.26 -12.46 -8.05
C ASN A 50 -12.66 -13.88 -8.14
N ASP A 51 -12.83 -14.54 -9.28
CA ASP A 51 -12.41 -15.93 -9.53
C ASP A 51 -10.95 -16.07 -9.99
N THR A 52 -10.19 -14.98 -10.10
CA THR A 52 -8.76 -15.07 -10.36
C THR A 52 -8.06 -15.67 -9.15
N ARG A 53 -7.22 -16.67 -9.44
CA ARG A 53 -6.37 -17.33 -8.45
C ARG A 53 -5.06 -16.56 -8.32
N VAL A 54 -4.61 -16.41 -7.07
CA VAL A 54 -3.35 -15.78 -6.71
C VAL A 54 -2.61 -16.66 -5.72
N ALA A 55 -1.29 -16.53 -5.68
CA ALA A 55 -0.48 -17.27 -4.72
C ALA A 55 -0.93 -16.99 -3.28
N GLN A 56 -1.07 -18.06 -2.50
CA GLN A 56 -1.45 -17.98 -1.10
C GLN A 56 -0.31 -17.37 -0.28
N VAL A 57 -0.68 -16.47 0.64
CA VAL A 57 0.24 -15.89 1.60
C VAL A 57 -0.23 -16.25 3.00
N ALA A 58 0.65 -16.86 3.78
CA ALA A 58 0.34 -17.34 5.13
C ALA A 58 0.37 -16.21 6.16
N PHE A 59 -0.56 -15.25 6.07
CA PHE A 59 -0.62 -14.07 6.96
C PHE A 59 -0.74 -14.40 8.46
N THR A 60 -1.18 -15.61 8.80
CA THR A 60 -1.31 -16.08 10.18
C THR A 60 -0.10 -16.85 10.69
N ASP A 61 0.79 -17.29 9.80
CA ASP A 61 2.01 -18.00 10.20
C ASP A 61 3.09 -16.99 10.60
N ARG A 62 3.28 -16.80 11.91
CA ARG A 62 4.23 -15.85 12.50
C ARG A 62 5.71 -16.22 12.28
N LYS A 63 6.01 -17.21 11.45
CA LYS A 63 7.39 -17.56 11.08
C LYS A 63 8.07 -16.51 10.19
N LEU A 64 7.30 -15.70 9.46
CA LEU A 64 7.83 -14.69 8.55
C LEU A 64 7.64 -13.27 9.13
N PRO A 65 8.61 -12.36 8.90
CA PRO A 65 8.46 -10.97 9.29
C PRO A 65 7.37 -10.28 8.45
N ASP A 66 6.70 -9.29 9.03
CA ASP A 66 5.59 -8.59 8.37
C ASP A 66 5.95 -8.05 6.98
N GLN A 67 7.16 -7.49 6.84
CA GLN A 67 7.63 -6.96 5.56
C GLN A 67 7.79 -8.05 4.49
N GLU A 68 8.11 -9.28 4.87
CA GLU A 68 8.16 -10.41 3.94
C GLU A 68 6.76 -10.82 3.49
N LEU A 69 5.79 -10.86 4.42
CA LEU A 69 4.39 -11.15 4.10
C LEU A 69 3.79 -10.09 3.17
N LEU A 70 4.09 -8.80 3.40
CA LEU A 70 3.70 -7.71 2.50
C LEU A 70 4.37 -7.83 1.13
N CYS A 71 5.64 -8.25 1.06
CA CYS A 71 6.36 -8.51 -0.19
C CYS A 71 5.69 -9.61 -1.02
N GLN A 72 5.28 -10.69 -0.35
CA GLN A 72 4.61 -11.82 -1.01
C GLN A 72 3.20 -11.41 -1.48
N ALA A 73 2.50 -10.59 -0.69
CA ALA A 73 1.22 -10.05 -1.10
C ALA A 73 1.30 -9.14 -2.33
N ASP A 74 2.34 -8.29 -2.40
CA ASP A 74 2.64 -7.48 -3.59
C ASP A 74 2.84 -8.36 -4.84
N MET A 75 3.66 -9.40 -4.72
CA MET A 75 3.87 -10.36 -5.83
C MET A 75 2.60 -11.07 -6.26
N ALA A 76 1.80 -11.54 -5.29
CA ALA A 76 0.56 -12.25 -5.56
C ALA A 76 -0.43 -11.37 -6.35
N LEU A 77 -0.57 -10.10 -5.96
CA LEU A 77 -1.45 -9.15 -6.66
C LEU A 77 -0.89 -8.69 -8.00
N THR A 78 0.44 -8.56 -8.14
CA THR A 78 1.07 -8.18 -9.42
C THR A 78 0.81 -9.23 -10.52
N ARG A 79 0.52 -10.48 -10.16
CA ARG A 79 0.15 -11.55 -11.13
C ARG A 79 -1.27 -11.42 -11.68
N VAL A 80 -2.10 -10.56 -11.10
CA VAL A 80 -3.48 -10.32 -11.58
C VAL A 80 -3.44 -9.38 -12.78
N THR A 81 -3.42 -9.94 -13.99
CA THR A 81 -3.27 -9.14 -15.23
C THR A 81 -4.60 -8.56 -15.72
N SER A 82 -5.72 -9.28 -15.59
CA SER A 82 -7.01 -8.91 -16.19
C SER A 82 -7.65 -7.64 -15.60
N CYS A 83 -7.33 -7.27 -14.36
CA CYS A 83 -7.80 -6.05 -13.69
C CYS A 83 -6.67 -5.38 -12.91
N LYS A 84 -5.46 -5.41 -13.48
CA LYS A 84 -4.26 -4.86 -12.87
C LYS A 84 -4.44 -3.41 -12.40
N GLU A 85 -5.05 -2.56 -13.23
CA GLU A 85 -5.25 -1.13 -12.94
C GLU A 85 -6.06 -0.90 -11.66
N THR A 86 -7.02 -1.78 -11.39
CA THR A 86 -7.85 -1.74 -10.17
C THR A 86 -7.02 -2.02 -8.92
N TYR A 87 -6.00 -2.88 -9.02
CA TYR A 87 -5.14 -3.26 -7.90
C TYR A 87 -3.86 -2.42 -7.79
N GLU A 88 -3.53 -1.61 -8.80
CA GLU A 88 -2.28 -0.84 -8.85
C GLU A 88 -2.06 0.12 -7.67
N PRO A 89 -3.09 0.84 -7.16
CA PRO A 89 -2.93 1.64 -5.95
C PRO A 89 -2.58 0.80 -4.71
N LEU A 90 -3.20 -0.38 -4.58
CA LEU A 90 -2.95 -1.30 -3.48
C LEU A 90 -1.53 -1.88 -3.57
N ILE A 91 -1.13 -2.37 -4.75
CA ILE A 91 0.22 -2.87 -5.06
C ILE A 91 1.29 -1.81 -4.74
N THR A 92 1.07 -0.56 -5.16
CA THR A 92 1.99 0.55 -4.91
C THR A 92 2.18 0.81 -3.42
N ASN A 93 1.10 0.79 -2.64
CA ASN A 93 1.18 0.99 -1.21
C ASN A 93 1.82 -0.19 -0.47
N LEU A 94 1.58 -1.43 -0.91
CA LEU A 94 2.30 -2.60 -0.39
C LEU A 94 3.81 -2.47 -0.63
N LYS A 95 4.24 -2.05 -1.84
CA LYS A 95 5.65 -1.77 -2.17
C LYS A 95 6.29 -0.77 -1.24
N ARG A 96 5.60 0.34 -0.97
CA ARG A 96 6.06 1.37 -0.02
C ARG A 96 6.21 0.81 1.40
N LEU A 97 5.30 -0.07 1.83
CA LEU A 97 5.34 -0.64 3.17
C LEU A 97 6.45 -1.68 3.35
N HIS A 98 6.69 -2.56 2.38
CA HIS A 98 7.72 -3.59 2.52
C HIS A 98 9.13 -3.09 2.17
N GLY A 99 9.28 -2.13 1.25
CA GLY A 99 10.56 -1.49 0.91
C GLY A 99 11.63 -2.40 0.30
N LYS A 100 11.36 -3.69 0.16
CA LYS A 100 12.27 -4.69 -0.43
C LYS A 100 12.43 -4.52 -1.94
N LYS A 101 13.66 -4.74 -2.43
CA LYS A 101 14.00 -4.74 -3.87
C LYS A 101 13.57 -6.02 -4.59
N LYS A 102 13.55 -7.15 -3.87
CA LYS A 102 13.19 -8.47 -4.39
C LYS A 102 12.25 -9.13 -3.39
N CYS A 103 11.21 -9.75 -3.92
CA CYS A 103 10.24 -10.56 -3.20
C CYS A 103 10.31 -11.98 -3.76
N PHE A 104 9.96 -12.97 -2.94
CA PHE A 104 9.88 -14.37 -3.37
C PHE A 104 8.62 -14.99 -2.77
N LEU A 105 7.82 -15.66 -3.60
CA LEU A 105 6.72 -16.49 -3.11
C LEU A 105 7.30 -17.79 -2.55
N ARG A 106 6.86 -18.19 -1.36
CA ARG A 106 7.31 -19.46 -0.72
C ARG A 106 6.38 -20.63 -1.02
N ASP A 107 5.12 -20.34 -1.32
CA ASP A 107 4.11 -21.35 -1.58
C ASP A 107 3.59 -21.18 -3.03
N GLU A 108 3.31 -22.32 -3.67
CA GLU A 108 2.70 -22.42 -4.99
C GLU A 108 1.20 -22.66 -4.92
N ASN A 109 0.66 -22.93 -3.72
CA ASN A 109 -0.77 -23.00 -3.50
C ASN A 109 -1.45 -21.69 -3.89
N GLU A 110 -2.64 -21.78 -4.47
CA GLU A 110 -3.37 -20.61 -4.93
C GLU A 110 -4.77 -20.55 -4.31
N ILE A 111 -5.17 -19.33 -3.95
CA ILE A 111 -6.50 -19.00 -3.43
C ILE A 111 -7.17 -17.97 -4.35
N TYR A 112 -8.51 -17.91 -4.30
CA TYR A 112 -9.27 -16.90 -5.03
C TYR A 112 -9.09 -15.50 -4.44
N LEU A 113 -9.10 -14.46 -5.28
CA LEU A 113 -8.95 -13.07 -4.86
C LEU A 113 -9.96 -12.65 -3.78
N ARG A 114 -11.21 -13.11 -3.86
CA ARG A 114 -12.23 -12.89 -2.82
C ARG A 114 -11.84 -13.37 -1.42
N HIS A 115 -10.95 -14.35 -1.32
CA HIS A 115 -10.47 -14.86 -0.04
C HIS A 115 -9.13 -14.22 0.34
N PHE A 116 -8.31 -13.89 -0.66
CA PHE A 116 -7.05 -13.22 -0.47
C PHE A 116 -7.21 -11.80 0.10
N LEU A 117 -8.09 -10.97 -0.47
CA LEU A 117 -8.22 -9.56 -0.06
C LEU A 117 -8.69 -9.40 1.39
N PRO A 118 -9.70 -10.13 1.89
CA PRO A 118 -10.07 -10.09 3.31
C PRO A 118 -8.92 -10.51 4.23
N ALA A 119 -8.15 -11.54 3.85
CA ALA A 119 -7.02 -12.00 4.65
C ALA A 119 -5.91 -10.93 4.75
N LEU A 120 -5.57 -10.29 3.62
CA LEU A 120 -4.64 -9.16 3.58
C LEU A 120 -5.16 -7.96 4.39
N GLY A 121 -6.47 -7.69 4.32
CA GLY A 121 -7.13 -6.63 5.09
C GLY A 121 -7.01 -6.85 6.60
N ASN A 122 -7.27 -8.07 7.06
CA ASN A 122 -7.13 -8.42 8.48
C ASN A 122 -5.69 -8.29 8.97
N PHE A 123 -4.73 -8.76 8.16
CA PHE A 123 -3.30 -8.65 8.47
C PHE A 123 -2.85 -7.19 8.61
N THR A 124 -3.16 -6.35 7.61
CA THR A 124 -2.77 -4.94 7.59
C THR A 124 -3.50 -4.12 8.67
N GLN A 125 -4.75 -4.45 8.97
CA GLN A 125 -5.49 -3.90 10.10
C GLN A 125 -4.83 -4.23 11.44
N GLY A 126 -4.32 -5.46 11.59
CA GLY A 126 -3.51 -5.86 12.73
C GLY A 126 -2.25 -4.99 12.85
N MET A 127 -1.47 -4.86 11.78
CA MET A 127 -0.26 -4.03 11.76
C MET A 127 -0.54 -2.56 12.14
N TYR A 128 -1.62 -1.99 11.61
CA TYR A 128 -2.02 -0.60 11.89
C TYR A 128 -2.27 -0.38 13.38
N ARG A 129 -2.96 -1.32 14.05
CA ARG A 129 -3.25 -1.24 15.50
C ARG A 129 -1.99 -1.33 16.34
N HIS A 130 -1.08 -2.26 16.02
CA HIS A 130 0.17 -2.43 16.77
C HIS A 130 1.07 -1.19 16.66
N ARG A 131 1.14 -0.55 15.48
CA ARG A 131 1.91 0.70 15.31
C ARG A 131 1.28 1.90 16.02
N GLY A 132 -0.04 2.00 16.06
CA GLY A 132 -0.72 3.03 16.85
C GLY A 132 -0.45 2.90 18.35
N SER A 133 -0.32 1.66 18.85
CA SER A 133 0.01 1.37 20.25
C SER A 133 1.45 1.71 20.62
N LEU A 134 2.39 1.67 19.68
CA LEU A 134 3.81 2.01 19.93
C LEU A 134 4.08 3.52 19.89
N ALA A 135 3.21 4.32 19.27
CA ALA A 135 3.32 5.78 19.23
C ALA A 135 2.78 6.47 20.50
N THR A 136 2.20 5.69 21.42
CA THR A 136 1.56 6.18 22.67
C THR A 136 2.31 5.73 23.93
N GLN A 137 3.47 5.09 23.78
CA GLN A 137 4.44 4.78 24.84
C GLN A 137 5.70 5.62 24.65
#